data_AF-A0A9E2DRK7-F1
#
_entry.id   AF-A0A9E2DRK7-F1
#
_cell.length_a   1.000
_cell.length_b   1.000
_cell.length_c   1.000
_cell.angle_alpha   90.00
_cell.angle_beta   90.00
_cell.angle_gamma   90.00
#
_symmetry.space_group_name_H-M   'P 1'
#
loop_
_entity.id
_entity.type
_entity.pdbx_description
1 polymer ?
#
loop_
_entity_poly.entity_id
_entity_poly.type
_entity_poly.pdbx_seq_one_letter_code
_entity_poly.pdbx_strand_id
1 'polypeptide(L)'
;VDTRDADEEMEGVTGTGTNAARLPELLGGLNIPALMRVPAGHVLTQAYYILGGFPGRWDGGSVWVEQHPGGLNDGVSAILIGSNDWASAWALNDELQPLYPVVPGGERQREMAFRFGINLAMYAMTGNYKADAVHLPMILERIGQ
;
A
#
# COMPACT_ATOMS: atom_id res chain seq x y z
N VAL A 1 11.36 1.62 18.41
CA VAL A 1 10.97 2.77 17.58
C VAL A 1 9.90 3.50 18.38
N ASP A 2 10.18 4.75 18.76
CA ASP A 2 9.35 5.56 19.67
C ASP A 2 8.12 6.07 18.89
N THR A 3 6.96 6.13 19.54
CA THR A 3 5.72 6.72 18.98
C THR A 3 5.92 8.16 18.46
N ARG A 4 6.89 8.90 19.01
CA ARG A 4 7.24 10.24 18.52
C ARG A 4 7.91 10.24 17.15
N ASP A 5 8.67 9.19 16.83
CA ASP A 5 9.30 9.05 15.50
C ASP A 5 8.23 8.80 14.43
N ALA A 6 7.12 8.15 14.80
CA ALA A 6 5.98 7.91 13.91
C ALA A 6 5.18 9.19 13.62
N ASP A 7 5.06 10.10 14.59
CA ASP A 7 4.44 11.42 14.40
C ASP A 7 5.28 12.30 13.44
N GLU A 8 6.61 12.28 13.55
CA GLU A 8 7.52 12.98 12.63
C GLU A 8 7.51 12.39 11.21
N GLU A 9 7.38 11.06 11.06
CA GLU A 9 7.18 10.43 9.75
C GLU A 9 5.82 10.79 9.14
N MET A 10 4.78 11.00 9.96
CA MET A 10 3.46 11.46 9.53
C MET A 10 3.45 12.91 9.02
N GLU A 11 4.28 13.81 9.56
CA GLU A 11 4.49 15.14 8.97
C GLU A 11 5.05 15.05 7.53
N GLY A 12 5.76 13.96 7.20
CA GLY A 12 6.19 13.63 5.84
C GLY A 12 5.14 12.93 4.96
N VAL A 13 4.18 12.20 5.56
CA VAL A 13 2.96 11.69 4.88
C VAL A 13 2.13 12.85 4.34
N THR A 14 2.14 13.95 5.10
CA THR A 14 1.51 15.22 4.77
C THR A 14 2.35 16.06 3.82
N GLY A 15 2.67 15.54 2.63
CA GLY A 15 3.23 16.35 1.55
C GLY A 15 2.39 17.61 1.32
N THR A 16 3.01 18.71 0.89
CA THR A 16 2.55 20.12 0.81
C THR A 16 1.23 20.43 0.07
N GLY A 17 0.38 19.44 -0.22
CA GLY A 17 -0.95 19.59 -0.79
C GLY A 17 -2.04 19.78 0.27
N THR A 18 -3.12 20.47 -0.09
CA THR A 18 -4.28 20.79 0.77
C THR A 18 -4.93 19.59 1.47
N ASN A 19 -4.76 18.38 0.95
CA ASN A 19 -5.35 17.15 1.51
C ASN A 19 -4.57 16.57 2.69
N ALA A 20 -3.28 16.86 2.77
CA ALA A 20 -2.40 16.40 3.82
C ALA A 20 -2.79 16.96 5.20
N ALA A 21 -3.13 18.26 5.25
CA ALA A 21 -3.59 18.91 6.47
C ALA A 21 -4.94 18.36 7.00
N ARG A 22 -5.74 17.71 6.14
CA ARG A 22 -7.03 17.10 6.52
C ARG A 22 -6.91 15.65 6.97
N LEU A 23 -5.79 14.99 6.70
CA LEU A 23 -5.62 13.59 7.04
C LEU A 23 -5.69 13.36 8.56
N PRO A 24 -5.02 14.14 9.43
CA PRO A 24 -5.18 13.99 10.89
C PRO A 24 -6.62 14.20 11.37
N GLU A 25 -7.37 15.12 10.74
CA GLU A 25 -8.77 15.38 11.06
C GLU A 25 -9.67 14.18 10.70
N LEU A 26 -9.46 13.58 9.53
CA LEU A 26 -10.17 12.37 9.09
C LEU A 26 -9.83 11.14 9.94
N LEU A 27 -8.61 11.10 10.45
CA LEU A 27 -8.05 9.98 11.20
C LEU A 27 -8.24 10.11 12.73
N GLY A 28 -8.59 11.28 13.25
CA GLY A 28 -8.65 11.56 14.70
C GLY A 28 -9.65 10.73 15.51
N GLY A 29 -10.57 10.01 14.84
CA GLY A 29 -11.48 9.05 15.48
C GLY A 29 -11.03 7.59 15.41
N LEU A 30 -9.94 7.29 14.70
CA LEU A 30 -9.40 5.94 14.50
C LEU A 30 -8.15 5.76 15.36
N ASN A 31 -8.05 4.61 16.04
CA ASN A 31 -6.80 4.19 16.65
C ASN A 31 -5.89 3.63 15.56
N ILE A 32 -4.97 4.45 15.06
CA ILE A 32 -4.12 4.10 13.92
C ILE A 32 -2.80 3.57 14.47
N PRO A 33 -2.41 2.33 14.11
CA PRO A 33 -1.10 1.81 14.49
C PRO A 33 0.00 2.63 13.79
N ALA A 34 1.23 2.53 14.31
CA ALA A 34 2.38 3.16 13.67
C ALA A 34 2.44 2.79 12.18
N LEU A 35 2.80 3.76 11.34
CA LEU A 35 2.91 3.56 9.91
C LEU A 35 4.37 3.39 9.51
N MET A 36 4.62 2.67 8.43
CA MET A 36 5.92 2.61 7.79
C MET A 36 5.77 2.68 6.28
N ARG A 37 6.79 3.21 5.60
CA ARG A 37 6.86 3.14 4.13
C ARG A 37 6.84 1.69 3.70
N VAL A 38 6.11 1.40 2.62
CA VAL A 38 6.04 0.05 2.08
C VAL A 38 7.45 -0.44 1.75
N PRO A 39 7.96 -1.46 2.45
CA PRO A 39 9.32 -1.94 2.29
C PRO A 39 9.49 -2.76 1.02
N ALA A 40 10.73 -2.87 0.53
CA ALA A 40 11.04 -3.78 -0.57
C ALA A 40 10.75 -5.23 -0.13
N GLY A 41 9.99 -5.97 -0.94
CA GLY A 41 9.57 -7.34 -0.61
C GLY A 41 8.30 -7.46 0.23
N HIS A 42 7.62 -6.34 0.52
CA HIS A 42 6.30 -6.37 1.16
C HIS A 42 5.31 -7.19 0.33
N VAL A 43 4.44 -7.99 0.96
CA VAL A 43 3.48 -8.88 0.25
C VAL A 43 2.64 -8.13 -0.79
N LEU A 44 2.26 -6.88 -0.52
CA LEU A 44 1.57 -6.00 -1.47
C LEU A 44 2.29 -5.85 -2.82
N THR A 45 3.63 -5.86 -2.83
CA THR A 45 4.45 -5.75 -4.07
C THR A 45 4.45 -7.03 -4.89
N GLN A 46 3.98 -8.15 -4.33
CA GLN A 46 4.08 -9.50 -4.90
C GLN A 46 2.76 -10.29 -4.76
N ALA A 47 1.64 -9.61 -4.50
CA ALA A 47 0.35 -10.23 -4.26
C ALA A 47 -0.20 -10.92 -5.52
N TYR A 48 -0.01 -10.33 -6.70
CA TYR A 48 -0.35 -10.94 -7.99
C TYR A 48 0.74 -10.64 -9.03
N TYR A 49 0.97 -9.36 -9.32
CA TYR A 49 2.11 -8.87 -10.07
C TYR A 49 3.30 -8.61 -9.14
N ILE A 50 4.50 -8.66 -9.71
CA ILE A 50 5.72 -8.12 -9.07
C ILE A 50 5.82 -6.65 -9.45
N LEU A 51 5.74 -5.77 -8.45
CA LEU A 51 5.74 -4.32 -8.63
C LEU A 51 6.97 -3.69 -7.97
N GLY A 52 7.63 -2.78 -8.68
CA GLY A 52 8.72 -1.95 -8.14
C GLY A 52 8.24 -0.61 -7.56
N GLY A 53 6.96 -0.30 -7.68
CA GLY A 53 6.35 0.94 -7.23
C GLY A 53 4.84 0.94 -7.46
N PHE A 54 4.18 1.99 -7.00
CA PHE A 54 2.72 2.08 -6.95
C PHE A 54 2.18 3.33 -7.68
N PRO A 55 2.54 3.55 -8.95
CA PRO A 55 2.07 4.74 -9.66
C PRO A 55 0.54 4.73 -9.76
N GLY A 56 -0.05 5.90 -9.65
CA GLY A 56 -1.47 6.15 -9.90
C GLY A 56 -1.60 7.23 -10.95
N ARG A 57 -2.51 8.18 -10.71
CA ARG A 57 -2.58 9.40 -11.51
C ARG A 57 -1.29 10.21 -11.37
N TRP A 58 -0.67 10.17 -10.19
CA TRP A 58 0.66 10.70 -9.95
C TRP A 58 1.67 9.55 -9.78
N ASP A 59 2.92 9.82 -10.12
CA ASP A 59 4.05 8.93 -9.89
C ASP A 59 5.07 9.58 -8.93
N GLY A 60 5.82 8.75 -8.20
CA GLY A 60 6.84 9.19 -7.24
C GLY A 60 6.31 9.49 -5.83
N GLY A 61 5.00 9.41 -5.58
CA GLY A 61 4.44 9.53 -4.24
C GLY A 61 4.75 8.32 -3.37
N SER A 62 4.89 8.58 -2.07
CA SER A 62 5.20 7.55 -1.07
C SER A 62 3.94 6.80 -0.65
N VAL A 63 4.08 5.50 -0.40
CA VAL A 63 2.99 4.64 0.10
C VAL A 63 3.38 4.10 1.47
N TRP A 64 2.43 4.16 2.38
CA TRP A 64 2.57 3.81 3.78
C TRP A 64 1.56 2.72 4.13
N VAL A 65 1.98 1.82 5.01
CA VAL A 65 1.20 0.70 5.53
C VAL A 65 1.41 0.61 7.04
N GLU A 66 0.54 -0.13 7.72
CA GLU A 66 0.68 -0.40 9.16
C GLU A 66 2.01 -1.12 9.47
N GLN A 67 2.67 -0.70 10.53
CA GLN A 67 3.83 -1.34 11.11
C GLN A 67 3.36 -2.42 12.10
N HIS A 68 3.50 -3.69 11.73
CA HIS A 68 3.19 -4.80 12.62
C HIS A 68 4.38 -5.14 13.54
N PRO A 69 4.18 -5.35 14.85
CA PRO A 69 5.25 -5.71 15.79
C PRO A 69 5.99 -7.05 15.54
N GLY A 70 5.65 -7.81 14.49
CA GLY A 70 6.28 -9.10 14.14
C GLY A 70 7.15 -9.10 12.88
N GLY A 71 7.35 -7.95 12.22
CA GLY A 71 8.19 -7.82 11.02
C GLY A 71 7.43 -7.75 9.70
N LEU A 72 8.15 -7.86 8.58
CA LEU A 72 7.71 -7.53 7.21
C LEU A 72 6.60 -8.43 6.63
N ASN A 73 6.30 -9.56 7.29
CA ASN A 73 5.50 -10.67 6.76
C ASN A 73 4.34 -11.10 7.67
N ASP A 74 3.90 -10.25 8.62
CA ASP A 74 3.03 -10.72 9.71
C ASP A 74 1.55 -10.29 9.62
N GLY A 75 1.08 -9.84 8.45
CA GLY A 75 -0.36 -9.63 8.27
C GLY A 75 -0.76 -8.73 7.11
N VAL A 76 -2.04 -8.78 6.79
CA VAL A 76 -2.70 -7.79 5.92
C VAL A 76 -2.90 -6.52 6.74
N SER A 77 -2.15 -5.47 6.41
CA SER A 77 -2.32 -4.12 6.92
C SER A 77 -3.74 -3.66 6.62
N ALA A 78 -4.46 -3.26 7.66
CA ALA A 78 -5.82 -2.76 7.52
C ALA A 78 -5.84 -1.35 6.90
N ILE A 79 -4.72 -0.62 7.00
CA ILE A 79 -4.59 0.76 6.51
C ILE A 79 -3.45 0.85 5.48
N LEU A 80 -3.77 1.47 4.34
CA LEU A 80 -2.83 1.88 3.30
C LEU A 80 -3.06 3.34 2.94
N ILE A 81 -2.00 4.15 2.96
CA ILE A 81 -2.06 5.58 2.68
C ILE A 81 -1.07 5.92 1.57
N GLY A 82 -1.52 6.65 0.56
CA GLY A 82 -0.62 7.16 -0.47
C GLY A 82 -1.20 8.33 -1.24
N SER A 83 -0.30 9.09 -1.88
CA SER A 83 -0.61 10.35 -2.55
C SER A 83 -0.81 10.21 -4.07
N ASN A 84 -0.82 8.99 -4.61
CA ASN A 84 -0.76 8.76 -6.05
C ASN A 84 -2.13 8.83 -6.77
N ASP A 85 -3.23 9.06 -6.04
CA ASP A 85 -4.58 9.23 -6.61
C ASP A 85 -4.97 8.09 -7.57
N TRP A 86 -4.96 6.86 -7.03
CA TRP A 86 -5.24 5.65 -7.81
C TRP A 86 -6.69 5.59 -8.29
N ALA A 87 -7.64 6.10 -7.50
CA ALA A 87 -9.04 6.15 -7.87
C ALA A 87 -9.24 6.87 -9.22
N SER A 88 -8.58 8.02 -9.43
CA SER A 88 -8.64 8.74 -10.70
C SER A 88 -7.94 7.99 -11.85
N ALA A 89 -6.87 7.23 -11.55
CA ALA A 89 -6.21 6.41 -12.57
C ALA A 89 -7.06 5.22 -13.03
N TRP A 90 -7.87 4.66 -12.13
CA TRP A 90 -8.76 3.53 -12.38
C TRP A 90 -10.12 3.93 -12.95
N ALA A 91 -10.49 5.20 -12.84
CA ALA A 91 -11.79 5.70 -13.26
C ALA A 91 -11.96 5.61 -14.79
N LEU A 92 -12.95 4.84 -15.21
CA LEU A 92 -13.36 4.65 -16.61
C LEU A 92 -14.80 5.13 -16.80
N ASN A 93 -15.14 5.56 -18.02
CA ASN A 93 -16.54 5.75 -18.44
C ASN A 93 -17.17 4.42 -18.91
N ASP A 94 -18.42 4.48 -19.35
CA ASP A 94 -19.17 3.31 -19.83
C ASP A 94 -18.55 2.68 -21.10
N GLU A 95 -17.81 3.45 -21.88
CA GLU A 95 -17.03 2.99 -23.03
C GLU A 95 -15.63 2.46 -22.68
N LEU A 96 -15.32 2.26 -21.38
CA LEU A 96 -14.02 1.82 -20.87
C LEU A 96 -12.85 2.76 -21.19
N GLN A 97 -13.14 4.03 -21.41
CA GLN A 97 -12.15 5.08 -21.65
C GLN A 97 -11.78 5.77 -20.34
N PRO A 98 -10.51 6.12 -20.13
CA PRO A 98 -10.09 6.81 -18.91
C PRO A 98 -10.74 8.18 -18.72
N LEU A 99 -11.29 8.41 -17.52
CA LEU A 99 -11.89 9.70 -17.15
C LEU A 99 -10.85 10.79 -16.84
N TYR A 100 -9.68 10.39 -16.32
CA TYR A 100 -8.61 11.33 -15.96
C TYR A 100 -7.26 10.92 -16.56
N PRO A 101 -6.42 11.90 -16.96
CA PRO A 101 -5.06 11.62 -17.39
C PRO A 101 -4.19 11.20 -16.21
N VAL A 102 -3.18 10.37 -16.48
CA VAL A 102 -2.06 10.11 -15.57
C VAL A 102 -0.88 11.03 -15.92
N VAL A 103 -0.06 11.38 -14.93
CA VAL A 103 1.06 12.33 -15.04
C VAL A 103 2.29 11.73 -14.35
N PRO A 104 3.48 11.71 -14.98
CA PRO A 104 3.86 12.36 -16.24
C PRO A 104 3.22 11.78 -17.51
N GLY A 105 2.60 10.59 -17.42
CA GLY A 105 1.76 10.07 -18.50
C GLY A 105 2.17 8.71 -19.04
N GLY A 106 1.48 8.31 -20.11
CA GLY A 106 1.71 7.09 -20.86
C GLY A 106 0.84 5.92 -20.41
N GLU A 107 0.49 5.07 -21.38
CA GLU A 107 -0.30 3.86 -21.14
C GLU A 107 0.37 2.93 -20.13
N ARG A 108 1.71 2.89 -20.10
CA ARG A 108 2.46 2.10 -19.12
C ARG A 108 2.19 2.54 -17.68
N GLN A 109 2.08 3.84 -17.41
CA GLN A 109 1.80 4.33 -16.06
C GLN A 109 0.39 3.90 -15.63
N ARG A 110 -0.60 4.05 -16.52
CA ARG A 110 -1.98 3.64 -16.25
C ARG A 110 -2.10 2.13 -16.08
N GLU A 111 -1.44 1.35 -16.92
CA GLU A 111 -1.36 -0.10 -16.79
C GLU A 111 -0.78 -0.50 -15.43
N MET A 112 0.32 0.15 -15.00
CA MET A 112 0.91 -0.09 -13.68
C MET A 112 -0.04 0.28 -12.55
N ALA A 113 -0.85 1.33 -12.70
CA ALA A 113 -1.89 1.67 -11.74
C ALA A 113 -2.95 0.55 -11.64
N PHE A 114 -3.40 -0.02 -12.76
CA PHE A 114 -4.32 -1.16 -12.75
C PHE A 114 -3.69 -2.41 -12.11
N ARG A 115 -2.42 -2.70 -12.42
CA ARG A 115 -1.68 -3.80 -11.77
C ARG A 115 -1.60 -3.61 -10.26
N PHE A 116 -1.39 -2.38 -9.80
CA PHE A 116 -1.46 -2.06 -8.37
C PHE A 116 -2.86 -2.32 -7.79
N GLY A 117 -3.93 -1.90 -8.46
CA GLY A 117 -5.30 -2.18 -8.04
C GLY A 117 -5.60 -3.68 -7.89
N ILE A 118 -5.10 -4.49 -8.82
CA ILE A 118 -5.21 -5.96 -8.75
C ILE A 118 -4.42 -6.52 -7.56
N ASN A 119 -3.18 -6.04 -7.35
CA ASN A 119 -2.39 -6.43 -6.18
C ASN A 119 -3.09 -6.06 -4.86
N LEU A 120 -3.67 -4.86 -4.78
CA LEU A 120 -4.40 -4.39 -3.60
C LEU A 120 -5.64 -5.25 -3.34
N ALA A 121 -6.44 -5.55 -4.37
CA ALA A 121 -7.60 -6.42 -4.24
C ALA A 121 -7.20 -7.84 -3.79
N MET A 122 -6.16 -8.40 -4.40
CA MET A 122 -5.65 -9.72 -4.00
C MET A 122 -5.10 -9.71 -2.57
N TYR A 123 -4.36 -8.66 -2.18
CA TYR A 123 -3.85 -8.49 -0.83
C TYR A 123 -4.98 -8.44 0.21
N ALA A 124 -6.02 -7.63 -0.05
CA ALA A 124 -7.17 -7.51 0.83
C ALA A 124 -7.99 -8.82 0.93
N MET A 125 -8.16 -9.54 -0.18
CA MET A 125 -8.99 -10.76 -0.21
C MET A 125 -8.29 -12.01 0.29
N THR A 126 -6.96 -12.11 0.12
CA THR A 126 -6.23 -13.35 0.43
C THR A 126 -5.61 -13.39 1.82
N GLY A 127 -5.70 -12.29 2.58
CA GLY A 127 -5.30 -12.33 3.98
C GLY A 127 -3.85 -12.77 4.15
N ASN A 128 -3.60 -13.53 5.22
CA ASN A 128 -2.28 -14.04 5.58
C ASN A 128 -1.77 -15.19 4.70
N TYR A 129 -2.52 -15.62 3.67
CA TYR A 129 -2.23 -16.85 2.92
C TYR A 129 -0.81 -16.92 2.35
N LYS A 130 -0.23 -15.79 1.91
CA LYS A 130 1.15 -15.75 1.40
C LYS A 130 2.23 -15.60 2.48
N ALA A 131 1.89 -15.01 3.61
CA ALA A 131 2.77 -14.88 4.76
C ALA A 131 2.90 -16.23 5.50
N ASP A 132 1.82 -17.01 5.58
CA ASP A 132 1.80 -18.35 6.18
C ASP A 132 2.69 -19.34 5.39
N ALA A 133 2.76 -19.21 4.06
CA ALA A 133 3.57 -20.08 3.20
C ALA A 133 5.09 -19.97 3.45
N VAL A 134 5.57 -18.82 3.93
CA VAL A 134 6.99 -18.62 4.30
C VAL A 134 7.33 -19.27 5.64
N HIS A 135 6.34 -19.45 6.53
CA HIS A 135 6.52 -20.07 7.85
C HIS A 135 6.42 -21.60 7.82
N LEU A 136 5.95 -22.18 6.71
CA LEU A 136 5.78 -23.62 6.53
C LEU A 136 7.04 -24.45 6.81
N PRO A 137 8.26 -24.05 6.37
CA PRO A 137 9.48 -24.80 6.66
C PRO A 137 9.76 -24.92 8.16
N MET A 138 9.51 -23.86 8.94
CA MET A 138 9.70 -23.85 10.40
C MET A 138 8.68 -24.74 11.13
N ILE A 139 7.46 -24.85 10.59
CA ILE A 139 6.42 -25.74 11.12
C ILE A 139 6.76 -27.21 10.84
N LEU A 140 7.27 -27.52 9.63
CA LEU A 140 7.70 -28.87 9.27
C LEU A 140 8.90 -29.34 10.10
N GLU A 141 9.84 -28.46 10.44
CA GLU A 141 10.95 -28.77 11.35
C GLU A 141 10.50 -29.16 12.76
N ARG A 142 9.39 -28.59 13.26
CA ARG A 142 8.85 -28.88 14.59
C ARG A 142 8.01 -30.15 14.68
N ILE A 143 7.43 -30.60 13.57
CA ILE A 143 6.64 -31.84 13.49
C ILE A 143 7.54 -33.05 13.17
N GLY A 144 8.74 -32.81 12.62
CA GLY A 144 9.76 -33.84 12.39
C GLY A 144 10.61 -34.21 13.61
N GLN A 145 10.31 -33.65 14.79
CA GLN A 145 10.85 -34.03 16.10
C GLN A 145 9.75 -34.64 16.96
#